data_AF-A0A011PP09-F1
#
_entry.id   AF-A0A011PP09-F1
#
_cell.length_a   1.000
_cell.length_b   1.000
_cell.length_c   1.000
_cell.angle_alpha   90.00
_cell.angle_beta   90.00
_cell.angle_gamma   90.00
#
_symmetry.space_group_name_H-M   'P 1'
#
loop_
_entity.id
_entity.type
_entity.pdbx_description
1 polymer ?
#
loop_
_entity_poly.entity_id
_entity_poly.type
_entity_poly.pdbx_seq_one_letter_code
_entity_poly.pdbx_strand_id
1 'polypeptide(L)' 'MALFRRLFRGRTDVYPIRWESKSTGRTGYTPACANEWRVGVCEKPRIKCSECNSRLLIPLTDAVICEHLTGKRTQAA' A
#
# COMPACT_ATOMS: atom_id res chain seq x y z
N MET A 1 18.98 6.21 3.06
CA MET A 1 18.18 5.10 2.48
C MET A 1 18.99 4.05 1.70
N ALA A 2 20.26 4.32 1.34
CA ALA A 2 21.06 3.42 0.49
C ALA A 2 21.26 2.00 1.05
N LEU A 3 21.55 1.85 2.36
CA LEU A 3 21.76 0.53 2.97
C LEU A 3 20.48 -0.34 2.91
N PHE A 4 19.33 0.23 3.29
CA PHE A 4 18.06 -0.48 3.27
C PHE A 4 17.71 -0.95 1.85
N ARG A 5 17.79 -0.08 0.84
CA ARG A 5 17.54 -0.47 -0.56
C ARG A 5 18.52 -1.51 -1.09
N ARG A 6 19.77 -1.50 -0.62
CA ARG A 6 20.79 -2.47 -1.04
C ARG A 6 20.46 -3.87 -0.53
N LEU A 7 19.99 -3.97 0.71
CA LEU A 7 19.66 -5.23 1.40
C LEU A 7 18.27 -5.75 1.03
N PHE A 8 17.28 -4.86 0.94
CA PHE A 8 15.89 -5.22 0.64
C PHE A 8 15.54 -4.85 -0.80
N ARG A 9 15.69 -5.83 -1.69
CA ARG A 9 15.43 -5.69 -3.12
C ARG A 9 14.10 -6.35 -3.46
N GLY A 10 13.06 -5.53 -3.56
CA GLY A 10 11.73 -5.93 -4.00
C GLY A 10 11.28 -5.14 -5.22
N ARG A 11 9.98 -5.20 -5.51
CA ARG A 11 9.34 -4.31 -6.46
C ARG A 11 9.53 -2.85 -6.04
N THR A 12 9.86 -2.00 -6.99
CA THR A 12 10.05 -0.55 -6.79
C THR A 12 8.86 0.26 -7.26
N ASP A 13 7.95 -0.35 -8.01
CA ASP A 13 6.75 0.26 -8.58
C ASP A 13 5.53 0.17 -7.64
N VAL A 14 5.66 -0.56 -6.52
CA VAL A 14 4.61 -0.72 -5.51
C VAL A 14 5.20 -1.08 -4.15
N TYR A 15 4.47 -0.78 -3.08
CA TYR A 15 4.73 -1.28 -1.74
C TYR A 15 3.43 -1.69 -1.04
N PRO A 16 3.48 -2.61 -0.05
CA PRO A 16 2.29 -3.02 0.67
C PRO A 16 1.91 -1.99 1.74
N ILE A 17 0.61 -1.79 1.94
CA ILE A 17 0.02 -1.07 3.06
C ILE A 17 -0.66 -2.08 3.97
N ARG A 18 -0.31 -2.06 5.26
CA ARG A 18 -1.02 -2.83 6.29
C ARG A 18 -2.34 -2.13 6.59
N TRP A 19 -3.42 -2.89 6.63
CA TRP A 19 -4.73 -2.44 7.09
C TRP A 19 -5.23 -3.32 8.22
N GLU A 20 -6.14 -2.77 9.01
CA GLU A 20 -6.79 -3.44 10.12
C GLU A 20 -8.24 -2.99 10.19
N SER A 21 -9.17 -3.96 10.22
CA SER A 21 -10.60 -3.71 10.35
C SER A 21 -10.95 -3.48 11.81
N LYS A 22 -11.41 -2.27 12.15
CA LYS A 22 -11.90 -1.96 13.50
C LYS A 22 -13.08 -2.82 13.96
N SER A 23 -13.92 -3.29 13.03
CA SER A 23 -15.13 -4.06 13.35
C SER A 23 -14.88 -5.55 13.54
N THR A 24 -13.96 -6.14 12.76
CA THR A 24 -13.73 -7.59 12.78
C THR A 24 -12.38 -7.99 13.39
N GLY A 25 -11.50 -7.02 13.67
CA GLY A 25 -10.12 -7.26 14.10
C GLY A 25 -9.24 -7.91 13.02
N ARG A 26 -9.77 -8.12 11.80
CA ARG A 26 -9.01 -8.71 10.70
C ARG A 26 -7.93 -7.75 10.24
N THR A 27 -6.76 -8.29 9.97
CA THR A 27 -5.61 -7.54 9.47
C THR A 27 -5.14 -8.13 8.15
N GLY A 28 -4.46 -7.32 7.34
CA GLY A 28 -3.91 -7.78 6.07
C GLY A 28 -3.05 -6.73 5.40
N TYR A 29 -2.61 -7.07 4.19
CA TYR A 29 -1.83 -6.18 3.33
C TYR A 29 -2.50 -5.99 1.98
N THR A 30 -2.37 -4.80 1.41
CA THR A 30 -2.86 -4.47 0.07
C THR A 30 -1.82 -3.61 -0.66
N PRO A 31 -1.70 -3.69 -2.00
CA PRO A 31 -0.80 -2.80 -2.72
C PRO A 31 -1.25 -1.34 -2.57
N ALA A 32 -0.29 -0.44 -2.32
CA ALA A 32 -0.52 1.00 -2.33
C ALA A 32 -1.04 1.45 -3.71
N CYS A 33 -2.24 2.00 -3.74
CA CYS A 33 -2.93 2.39 -4.96
C CYS A 33 -3.46 3.82 -4.84
N ALA A 34 -3.09 4.71 -5.75
CA ALA A 34 -3.53 6.10 -5.76
C ALA A 34 -5.02 6.26 -6.13
N ASN A 35 -5.60 5.23 -6.76
CA ASN A 35 -7.03 5.19 -7.07
C ASN A 35 -7.86 4.50 -5.98
N GLU A 36 -7.24 4.03 -4.89
CA GLU A 36 -7.97 3.34 -3.81
C GLU A 36 -9.16 4.19 -3.32
N TRP A 37 -10.33 3.56 -3.21
CA TRP A 37 -11.61 4.21 -2.81
C TRP A 37 -12.12 5.32 -3.74
N ARG A 38 -11.49 5.54 -4.90
CA ARG A 38 -11.98 6.51 -5.90
C ARG A 38 -13.19 5.93 -6.65
N VAL A 39 -14.38 6.41 -6.31
CA VAL A 39 -15.66 5.98 -6.91
C VAL A 39 -15.63 6.13 -8.43
N GLY A 40 -16.09 5.10 -9.15
CA GLY A 40 -16.10 5.06 -10.61
C GLY A 40 -14.75 4.74 -11.26
N VAL A 41 -13.66 4.68 -10.49
CA VAL A 41 -12.32 4.31 -11.00
C VAL A 41 -11.85 3.02 -10.36
N CYS A 42 -11.80 2.97 -9.03
CA CYS A 42 -11.50 1.75 -8.29
C CYS A 42 -12.81 1.05 -7.93
N GLU A 43 -12.80 -0.26 -8.07
CA GLU A 43 -13.98 -1.11 -7.86
C GLU A 43 -14.08 -1.64 -6.42
N LYS A 44 -13.30 -1.09 -5.48
CA LYS A 44 -13.50 -1.39 -4.07
C LYS A 44 -14.91 -0.95 -3.63
N PRO A 45 -15.60 -1.74 -2.78
CA PRO A 45 -15.12 -2.94 -2.07
C PRO A 45 -15.34 -4.26 -2.82
N ARG A 46 -15.88 -4.26 -4.05
CA ARG A 46 -16.24 -5.48 -4.78
C ARG A 46 -15.03 -6.36 -5.10
N ILE A 47 -13.90 -5.74 -5.44
CA ILE A 47 -12.63 -6.44 -5.72
C ILE A 47 -11.47 -5.79 -4.98
N LYS A 48 -10.37 -6.54 -4.82
CA LYS A 48 -9.13 -6.04 -4.21
C LYS A 48 -8.35 -5.17 -5.21
N CYS A 49 -7.56 -4.22 -4.70
CA CYS A 49 -6.65 -3.43 -5.55
C CYS A 49 -5.61 -4.28 -6.30
N SER A 50 -5.30 -5.49 -5.81
CA SER A 50 -4.45 -6.46 -6.51
C SER A 50 -5.09 -7.01 -7.80
N GLU A 51 -6.42 -6.98 -7.90
CA GLU A 51 -7.22 -7.55 -9.00
C GLU A 51 -7.88 -6.46 -9.86
N CYS A 52 -7.83 -5.19 -9.43
CA CYS A 52 -8.42 -4.07 -10.17
C CYS A 52 -7.59 -3.69 -11.40
N ASN A 53 -8.25 -3.56 -12.55
CA ASN A 53 -7.63 -3.14 -13.82
C ASN A 53 -7.29 -1.64 -13.86
N SER A 54 -8.06 -0.82 -13.15
CA SER A 54 -7.84 0.63 -13.02
C SER A 54 -6.88 0.99 -11.88
N ARG A 55 -6.12 0.02 -11.35
CA ARG A 55 -5.17 0.29 -10.26
C ARG A 55 -4.06 1.22 -10.72
N LEU A 56 -3.72 2.19 -9.87
CA LEU A 56 -2.59 3.09 -10.07
C LEU A 56 -1.59 2.86 -8.94
N LEU A 57 -0.63 1.98 -9.17
CA LEU A 57 0.34 1.58 -8.15
C LEU A 57 1.29 2.73 -7.82
N ILE A 58 1.58 2.90 -6.53
CA ILE A 58 2.44 3.99 -6.04
C ILE A 58 3.86 3.45 -5.86
N PRO A 59 4.88 4.06 -6.50
CA PRO A 59 6.25 3.58 -6.41
C PRO A 59 6.82 3.68 -4.98
N LEU A 60 7.74 2.78 -4.66
CA LEU A 60 8.50 2.76 -3.42
C LEU A 60 9.62 3.81 -3.47
N THR A 61 9.32 5.02 -3.03
CA THR A 61 10.27 6.14 -2.94
C THR A 61 11.04 6.17 -1.61
N ASP A 62 12.10 6.97 -1.54
CA ASP A 62 12.87 7.15 -0.29
C ASP A 62 12.01 7.75 0.81
N ALA A 63 11.10 8.66 0.46
CA ALA A 63 10.13 9.23 1.40
C ALA A 63 9.22 8.13 1.99
N VAL A 64 8.70 7.22 1.16
CA VAL A 64 7.86 6.10 1.62
C VAL A 64 8.64 5.20 2.58
N ILE A 65 9.91 4.88 2.27
CA ILE A 65 10.76 4.07 3.15
C ILE A 65 11.01 4.79 4.48
N CYS A 66 11.36 6.08 4.46
CA CYS A 66 11.56 6.88 5.67
C CYS A 66 10.29 6.92 6.55
N GLU A 67 9.12 7.16 5.95
CA GLU A 67 7.84 7.19 6.67
C GLU A 67 7.51 5.82 7.27
N HIS A 68 7.80 4.73 6.57
CA HIS A 68 7.62 3.37 7.09
C HIS A 68 8.54 3.11 8.30
N LEU A 69 9.84 3.38 8.16
CA LEU A 69 10.83 3.16 9.22
C LEU A 69 10.60 4.06 10.45
N THR A 70 9.93 5.20 10.28
CA THR A 70 9.56 6.11 11.38
C THR A 70 8.16 5.87 11.94
N GLY A 71 7.47 4.80 11.50
CA GLY A 71 6.15 4.43 12.01
C GLY A 71 5.00 5.34 11.57
N LYS A 72 5.24 6.26 10.61
CA LYS A 72 4.24 7.19 10.08
C LYS A 72 3.27 6.52 9.09
N ARG A 73 3.57 5.31 8.63
CA ARG A 73 2.72 4.53 7.73
C ARG A 73 2.16 3.29 8.41
N THR A 74 1.09 3.51 9.15
CA THR A 74 0.15 2.45 9.55
C THR A 74 -1.26 2.98 9.23
N GLN A 75 -1.89 2.48 8.17
CA GLN A 75 -3.28 2.82 7.91
C GLN A 75 -4.16 2.01 8.87
N ALA A 76 -4.81 2.69 9.82
CA ALA A 76 -6.00 2.16 10.46
C ALA A 76 -7.15 2.31 9.44
N ALA A 77 -7.74 1.20 9.01
CA ALA A 77 -8.95 1.22 8.18
C ALA A 77 -10.20 1.28 9.09
#